data_AF-A0A6H1ZKJ8-F1
#
_entry.id   AF-A0A6H1ZKJ8-F1
#
_cell.length_a   1.000
_cell.length_b   1.000
_cell.length_c   1.000
_cell.angle_alpha   90.00
_cell.angle_beta   90.00
_cell.angle_gamma   90.00
#
_symmetry.space_group_name_H-M   'P 1'
#
loop_
_entity.id
_entity.type
_entity.pdbx_description
1 polymer ?
#
loop_
_entity_poly.entity_id
_entity_poly.type
_entity_poly.pdbx_seq_one_letter_code
_entity_poly.pdbx_strand_id
1 'polypeptide(L)'
;MQCVKCGYEPTLSEVQRSPDDCVKCGVNYKQFSDSRELEEAEWQRRQSQLSAMAPVVREVAAIYPGAQPVVVVDVNMSFGAMVRFMVKWALAAVPAAIILVILFWGVTSFLSFL
;
A
#
# COMPACT_ATOMS: atom_id res chain seq x y z
N MET A 1 37.21 -18.02 4.34
CA MET A 1 36.01 -17.20 4.13
C MET A 1 35.87 -16.33 5.38
N GLN A 2 35.92 -15.00 5.24
CA GLN A 2 35.80 -14.11 6.39
C GLN A 2 34.31 -13.93 6.72
N CYS A 3 33.95 -13.91 8.01
CA CYS A 3 32.57 -13.62 8.39
C CYS A 3 32.20 -12.19 8.00
N VAL A 4 31.21 -11.99 7.13
CA VAL A 4 30.81 -10.66 6.62
C VAL A 4 30.29 -9.74 7.72
N LYS A 5 29.75 -10.30 8.82
CA LYS A 5 29.23 -9.52 9.94
C LYS A 5 30.32 -8.98 10.88
N CYS A 6 31.37 -9.77 11.16
CA CYS A 6 32.37 -9.42 12.18
C CYS A 6 33.82 -9.42 11.69
N GLY A 7 34.04 -9.70 10.40
CA GLY A 7 35.36 -9.76 9.76
C GLY A 7 36.27 -10.88 10.26
N TYR A 8 35.77 -11.81 11.08
CA TYR A 8 36.59 -12.86 11.67
C TYR A 8 36.90 -13.98 10.67
N GLU A 9 38.17 -14.38 10.64
CA GLU A 9 38.64 -15.56 9.92
C GLU A 9 38.69 -16.77 10.86
N PRO A 10 37.81 -17.75 10.67
CA PRO A 10 37.83 -18.95 11.51
C PRO A 10 39.01 -19.84 11.13
N THR A 11 39.59 -20.49 12.14
CA THR A 11 40.64 -21.49 11.96
C THR A 11 40.04 -22.83 11.47
N LEU A 12 40.85 -23.69 10.85
CA LEU A 12 40.38 -24.98 10.31
C LEU A 12 39.69 -25.87 11.37
N SER A 13 40.15 -25.81 12.62
CA SER A 13 39.55 -26.55 13.73
C SER A 13 38.16 -26.02 14.14
N GLU A 14 37.92 -24.72 14.00
CA GLU A 14 36.65 -24.09 14.36
C GLU A 14 35.58 -24.33 13.30
N VAL A 15 35.98 -24.33 12.02
CA VAL A 15 35.08 -24.65 10.89
C VAL A 15 34.57 -26.09 10.96
N GLN A 16 35.40 -27.04 11.41
CA GLN A 16 34.96 -28.43 11.59
C GLN A 16 33.93 -28.60 12.71
N ARG A 17 33.97 -27.75 13.74
CA ARG A 17 33.08 -27.84 14.90
C ARG A 17 31.71 -27.18 14.66
N SER A 18 31.71 -26.08 13.91
CA SER A 18 30.51 -25.31 13.59
C SER A 18 30.60 -24.83 12.14
N PRO A 19 30.24 -25.68 11.16
CA PRO A 19 30.39 -25.37 9.74
C PRO A 19 29.48 -24.22 9.29
N ASP A 20 28.31 -24.06 9.90
CA ASP A 20 27.29 -23.11 9.45
C ASP A 20 27.24 -21.81 10.26
N ASP A 21 27.88 -21.78 11.44
CA ASP A 21 27.76 -20.67 12.40
C ASP A 21 29.13 -20.04 12.73
N CYS A 22 29.16 -18.72 12.87
CA CYS A 22 30.36 -18.01 13.29
C CYS A 22 30.56 -18.11 14.81
N VAL A 23 31.68 -18.69 15.24
CA VAL A 23 32.05 -18.84 16.65
C VAL A 23 32.20 -17.52 17.42
N LYS A 24 32.50 -16.41 16.72
CA LYS A 24 32.75 -15.10 17.35
C LYS A 24 31.48 -14.28 17.55
N CYS A 25 30.60 -14.24 16.55
CA CYS A 25 29.40 -13.39 16.57
C CYS A 25 28.08 -14.18 16.54
N GLY A 26 28.15 -15.51 16.50
CA GLY A 26 27.01 -16.42 16.62
C GLY A 26 26.02 -16.41 15.46
N VAL A 27 26.37 -15.79 14.32
CA VAL A 27 25.47 -15.76 13.16
C VAL A 27 25.69 -16.92 12.23
N ASN A 28 24.58 -17.41 11.68
CA ASN A 28 24.59 -18.38 10.62
C ASN A 28 25.00 -17.73 9.29
N TYR A 29 25.99 -18.30 8.61
CA TYR A 29 26.53 -17.72 7.37
C TYR A 29 25.48 -17.66 6.26
N LYS A 30 24.68 -18.73 6.11
CA LYS A 30 23.65 -18.85 5.08
C LYS A 30 22.50 -17.89 5.34
N GLN A 31 21.99 -17.87 6.57
CA GLN A 31 20.90 -16.95 6.91
C GLN A 31 21.32 -15.48 6.76
N PHE A 32 22.57 -15.14 7.10
CA PHE A 32 23.06 -13.78 6.97
C PHE A 32 23.21 -13.35 5.50
N SER A 33 23.76 -14.21 4.62
CA SER A 33 23.81 -13.92 3.19
C SER A 33 22.40 -13.76 2.60
N ASP A 34 21.49 -14.68 2.90
CA ASP A 34 20.13 -14.65 2.39
C ASP A 34 19.39 -13.37 2.85
N SER A 35 19.56 -12.97 4.11
CA SER A 35 18.92 -11.74 4.62
C SER A 35 19.42 -10.46 3.94
N ARG A 36 20.69 -10.41 3.55
CA ARG A 36 21.27 -9.26 2.83
C ARG A 36 20.77 -9.21 1.40
N GLU A 37 20.72 -10.35 0.72
CA GLU A 37 20.19 -10.45 -0.64
C GLU A 37 18.71 -10.04 -0.70
N LEU A 38 17.91 -10.44 0.29
CA LEU A 38 16.51 -10.02 0.40
C LEU A 38 16.37 -8.51 0.63
N GLU A 39 17.15 -7.95 1.56
CA GLU A 39 17.16 -6.51 1.87
C GLU A 39 17.59 -5.68 0.64
N GLU A 40 18.61 -6.14 -0.09
CA GLU A 40 19.08 -5.52 -1.32
C GLU A 40 18.05 -5.64 -2.45
N ALA A 41 17.38 -6.78 -2.60
CA ALA A 41 16.32 -6.97 -3.57
C ALA A 41 15.10 -6.07 -3.28
N GLU A 42 14.73 -5.92 -2.01
CA GLU A 42 13.67 -5.00 -1.58
C GLU A 42 14.04 -3.55 -1.86
N TRP A 43 15.28 -3.16 -1.53
CA TRP A 43 15.79 -1.82 -1.82
C TRP A 43 15.78 -1.53 -3.33
N GLN A 44 16.22 -2.48 -4.15
CA GLN A 44 16.18 -2.36 -5.61
C GLN A 44 14.75 -2.23 -6.15
N ARG A 45 13.79 -3.01 -5.63
CA ARG A 45 12.37 -2.88 -6.00
C ARG A 45 11.80 -1.51 -5.62
N ARG A 46 12.12 -1.02 -4.43
CA ARG A 46 11.69 0.32 -3.99
C ARG A 46 12.32 1.40 -4.86
N GLN A 47 13.60 1.26 -5.20
CA GLN A 47 14.30 2.23 -6.04
C GLN A 47 13.81 2.21 -7.48
N SER A 48 13.46 1.05 -8.04
CA SER A 48 12.87 0.95 -9.38
C SER A 48 11.45 1.50 -9.43
N GLN A 49 10.66 1.31 -8.36
CA GLN A 49 9.37 1.98 -8.22
C GLN A 49 9.51 3.50 -8.14
N LEU A 50 10.47 4.01 -7.37
CA LEU A 50 10.75 5.44 -7.25
C LEU A 50 11.33 6.06 -8.54
N SER A 51 12.08 5.29 -9.34
CA SER A 51 12.61 5.77 -10.62
C SER A 51 11.60 5.70 -11.75
N ALA A 52 10.60 4.80 -11.65
CA ALA A 52 9.45 4.76 -12.54
C ALA A 52 8.45 5.90 -12.29
N MET A 53 8.54 6.58 -11.14
CA MET A 53 7.73 7.76 -10.82
C MET A 53 8.22 9.00 -11.57
N ALA A 54 7.27 9.87 -11.93
CA ALA A 54 7.59 11.18 -12.46
C ALA A 54 8.41 12.01 -11.43
N PRO A 55 9.34 12.88 -11.87
CA PRO A 55 10.23 13.64 -10.98
C PRO A 55 9.44 14.50 -9.98
N VAL A 56 8.31 15.05 -10.40
CA VAL A 56 7.40 15.82 -9.52
C VAL A 56 6.79 14.96 -8.40
N VAL A 57 6.47 13.70 -8.69
CA VAL A 57 5.90 12.77 -7.69
C VAL A 57 6.97 12.34 -6.69
N ARG A 58 8.20 12.17 -7.16
CA ARG A 58 9.34 11.78 -6.32
C ARG A 58 9.67 12.84 -5.25
N GLU A 59 9.60 14.12 -5.60
CA GLU A 59 9.81 15.22 -4.66
C GLU A 59 8.74 15.24 -3.56
N VAL A 60 7.47 15.15 -3.94
CA VAL A 60 6.34 15.16 -2.98
C VAL A 60 6.34 13.92 -2.09
N ALA A 61 6.67 12.75 -2.65
CA ALA A 61 6.79 11.50 -1.87
C ALA A 61 7.90 11.57 -0.81
N ALA A 62 8.96 12.36 -1.03
CA ALA A 62 10.01 12.57 -0.04
C ALA A 62 9.56 13.49 1.11
N ILE A 63 8.63 14.42 0.85
CA ILE A 63 8.09 15.35 1.85
C ILE A 63 7.10 14.64 2.79
N TYR A 64 6.36 13.64 2.29
CA TYR A 64 5.34 12.91 3.04
C TYR A 64 5.66 11.40 3.12
N PRO A 65 6.56 10.96 4.02
CA PRO A 65 6.91 9.55 4.17
C PRO A 65 5.69 8.73 4.61
N GLY A 66 5.33 7.73 3.80
CA GLY A 66 4.18 6.85 4.06
C GLY A 66 2.86 7.29 3.41
N ALA A 67 2.83 8.45 2.74
CA ALA A 67 1.68 8.83 1.93
C ALA A 67 1.65 8.04 0.61
N GLN A 68 0.49 7.50 0.25
CA GLN A 68 0.32 6.80 -1.02
C GLN A 68 0.02 7.83 -2.13
N PRO A 69 0.78 7.85 -3.23
CA PRO A 69 0.53 8.78 -4.33
C PRO A 69 -0.79 8.41 -5.02
N VAL A 70 -1.77 9.32 -4.96
CA VAL A 70 -3.05 9.19 -5.67
C VAL A 70 -3.09 10.25 -6.76
N VAL A 71 -3.25 9.81 -8.01
CA VAL A 71 -3.52 10.72 -9.13
C VAL A 71 -5.00 11.09 -9.07
N VAL A 72 -5.30 12.30 -8.62
CA VAL A 72 -6.65 12.86 -8.73
C VAL A 72 -6.81 13.33 -10.17
N VAL A 73 -7.31 12.44 -11.03
CA VAL A 73 -7.74 12.82 -12.37
C VAL A 73 -9.05 13.58 -12.20
N ASP A 74 -9.02 14.91 -12.33
CA ASP A 74 -10.23 15.68 -12.61
C ASP A 74 -10.89 14.98 -13.80
N VAL A 75 -12.07 14.41 -13.58
CA VAL A 75 -12.72 13.51 -14.54
C VAL A 75 -12.79 14.24 -15.88
N ASN A 76 -11.93 13.85 -16.84
CA ASN A 76 -11.87 14.47 -18.16
C ASN A 76 -13.09 14.01 -18.95
N MET A 77 -14.23 14.61 -18.62
CA MET A 77 -15.52 14.32 -19.21
C MET A 77 -16.03 15.57 -19.89
N SER A 78 -16.50 15.40 -21.14
CA SER A 78 -17.17 16.48 -21.86
C SER A 78 -18.37 16.96 -21.05
N PHE A 79 -18.74 18.23 -21.23
CA PHE A 79 -19.88 18.84 -20.54
C PHE A 79 -21.16 17.98 -20.63
N GLY A 80 -21.39 17.33 -21.78
CA GLY A 80 -22.53 16.42 -21.96
C GLY A 80 -22.49 15.14 -21.11
N ALA A 81 -21.31 14.62 -20.77
CA ALA A 81 -21.19 13.49 -19.84
C ALA A 81 -21.51 13.93 -18.40
N MET A 82 -21.09 15.12 -18.00
CA MET A 82 -21.44 15.71 -16.70
C MET A 82 -22.96 15.92 -16.57
N VAL A 83 -23.61 16.50 -17.60
CA VAL A 83 -25.07 16.73 -17.58
C VAL A 83 -25.83 15.41 -17.57
N ARG A 84 -25.45 14.42 -18.40
CA ARG A 84 -26.11 13.11 -18.40
C ARG A 84 -26.02 12.41 -17.05
N PHE A 85 -24.91 12.58 -16.33
CA PHE A 85 -24.78 12.10 -14.97
C PHE A 85 -25.81 12.78 -14.06
N MET A 86 -25.84 14.12 -14.00
CA MET A 86 -26.78 14.86 -13.16
C MET A 86 -28.25 14.49 -13.45
N VAL A 87 -28.62 14.37 -14.73
CA VAL A 87 -29.99 14.00 -15.13
C VAL A 87 -30.36 12.59 -14.67
N LYS A 88 -29.45 11.61 -14.78
CA LYS A 88 -29.69 10.25 -14.28
C LYS A 88 -29.93 10.23 -12.77
N TRP A 89 -29.16 11.01 -12.00
CA TRP A 89 -29.36 11.13 -10.57
C TRP A 89 -30.69 11.79 -10.21
N ALA A 90 -31.07 12.85 -10.92
CA ALA A 90 -32.36 13.52 -10.70
C ALA A 90 -33.55 12.59 -11.00
N LEU A 91 -33.50 11.83 -12.10
CA LEU A 91 -34.55 10.88 -12.45
C LEU A 91 -34.61 9.70 -11.46
N ALA A 92 -33.47 9.24 -10.95
CA ALA A 92 -33.41 8.21 -9.92
C ALA A 92 -33.97 8.67 -8.56
N ALA A 93 -33.92 9.98 -8.27
CA ALA A 93 -34.46 10.53 -7.02
C ALA A 93 -36.00 10.47 -6.95
N VAL A 94 -36.69 10.47 -8.10
CA VAL A 94 -38.17 10.43 -8.15
C VAL A 94 -38.75 9.17 -7.51
N PRO A 95 -38.37 7.93 -7.90
CA PRO A 95 -38.87 6.72 -7.25
C PRO A 95 -38.44 6.64 -5.78
N ALA A 96 -37.23 7.10 -5.45
CA ALA A 96 -36.78 7.15 -4.05
C ALA A 96 -37.65 8.07 -3.18
N ALA A 97 -37.99 9.26 -3.68
CA ALA A 97 -38.86 10.20 -3.00
C ALA A 97 -40.26 9.63 -2.77
N ILE A 98 -40.83 8.91 -3.75
CA ILE A 98 -42.14 8.26 -3.60
C ILE A 98 -42.12 7.25 -2.45
N ILE A 99 -41.09 6.41 -2.39
CA ILE A 99 -40.94 5.42 -1.30
C ILE A 99 -40.82 6.11 0.05
N LEU A 100 -40.03 7.18 0.15
CA LEU A 100 -39.87 7.95 1.39
C LEU A 100 -41.19 8.58 1.85
N VAL A 101 -42.00 9.13 0.94
CA VAL A 101 -43.31 9.70 1.27
C VAL A 101 -44.25 8.62 1.82
N ILE A 102 -44.30 7.44 1.19
CA ILE A 102 -45.15 6.33 1.63
C ILE A 102 -44.72 5.85 3.02
N LEU A 103 -43.42 5.66 3.25
CA LEU A 103 -42.88 5.25 4.54
C LEU A 103 -43.17 6.28 5.63
N PHE A 104 -42.92 7.56 5.33
CA PHE A 104 -43.19 8.64 6.28
C PHE A 104 -44.66 8.72 6.65
N TRP A 105 -45.56 8.60 5.67
CA TRP A 105 -46.99 8.59 5.93
C TRP A 105 -47.44 7.36 6.73
N GLY A 106 -46.90 6.18 6.41
CA GLY A 106 -47.19 4.96 7.17
C GLY A 106 -46.74 5.05 8.63
N VAL A 107 -45.52 5.52 8.88
CA VAL A 107 -44.97 5.66 10.23
C VAL A 107 -45.73 6.71 11.04
N THR A 108 -46.02 7.87 10.46
CA THR A 108 -46.76 8.94 11.16
C THR A 108 -48.21 8.53 11.47
N SER A 109 -48.88 7.83 10.56
CA SER A 109 -50.23 7.31 10.79
C SER A 109 -50.25 6.23 11.86
N PHE A 110 -49.26 5.32 11.86
CA PHE A 110 -49.13 4.29 12.88
C PHE A 110 -48.87 4.88 14.27
N LEU A 111 -47.95 5.84 14.38
CA LEU A 111 -47.66 6.53 15.64
C LEU A 111 -48.84 7.36 16.16
N SER A 112 -49.65 7.92 15.26
CA SER A 112 -50.84 8.69 15.65
C SER A 112 -51.99 7.80 16.13
N PHE A 113 -52.00 6.52 15.75
CA PHE A 113 -53.01 5.54 16.13
C PHE A 113 -52.68 4.79 17.43
N LEU A 114 -51.40 4.73 17.80
CA LEU A 114 -50.89 4.16 19.07
C LEU A 114 -51.19 5.10 20.25
#